data_AF-A0A2B7YRL4-F1
#
_entry.id   AF-A0A2B7YRL4-F1
#
_cell.length_a   1.000
_cell.length_b   1.000
_cell.length_c   1.000
_cell.angle_alpha   90.00
_cell.angle_beta   90.00
_cell.angle_gamma   90.00
#
_symmetry.space_group_name_H-M   'P 1'
#
loop_
_entity.id
_entity.type
_entity.pdbx_description
1 polymer ?
#
loop_
_entity_poly.entity_id
_entity_poly.type
_entity_poly.pdbx_seq_one_letter_code
_entity_poly.pdbx_strand_id
1 'polypeptide(L)'
;MAFTGPAGHGKSLLAEQIGTVIPLHALVKRRSTASLSDTKGVCKPLVVYVDDADHAVQSQNLIALLDAKAEADVYTDRLVTYRTIERSNIICVLATTQCIEDIPGYVHESLKREDLSGAAVDRGAVELKVQLAMVYGTSLARRIHCIVPFTSFSETERELMAHKFLRSTADAFAQSRANRKDNMTSPRIELVIENEEHVSRHIA
;
A
#
# COMPACT_ATOMS: atom_id res chain seq x y z
N MET A 1 3.58 0.67 -9.57
CA MET A 1 3.45 -0.61 -8.84
C MET A 1 1.98 -0.91 -8.70
N ALA A 2 1.61 -2.19 -8.63
CA ALA A 2 0.25 -2.61 -8.30
C ALA A 2 0.29 -3.45 -7.03
N PHE A 3 -0.46 -3.04 -6.01
CA PHE A 3 -0.65 -3.78 -4.78
C PHE A 3 -1.97 -4.54 -4.91
N THR A 4 -1.88 -5.84 -5.17
CA THR A 4 -3.05 -6.69 -5.44
C THR A 4 -3.38 -7.48 -4.18
N GLY A 5 -4.64 -7.52 -3.78
CA GLY A 5 -5.06 -8.38 -2.67
C GLY A 5 -6.24 -7.85 -1.88
N PRO A 6 -6.70 -8.57 -0.84
CA PRO A 6 -7.92 -8.23 -0.15
C PRO A 6 -7.86 -6.86 0.55
N ALA A 7 -9.02 -6.23 0.74
CA ALA A 7 -9.13 -4.98 1.49
C ALA A 7 -8.62 -5.17 2.94
N GLY A 8 -8.07 -4.11 3.53
CA GLY A 8 -7.59 -4.15 4.93
C GLY A 8 -6.28 -4.90 5.19
N HIS A 9 -5.61 -5.44 4.16
CA HIS A 9 -4.36 -6.20 4.32
C HIS A 9 -3.09 -5.32 4.30
N GLY A 10 -3.18 -4.05 4.70
CA GLY A 10 -2.00 -3.19 4.88
C GLY A 10 -1.40 -2.59 3.60
N LYS A 11 -2.12 -2.61 2.47
CA LYS A 11 -1.67 -1.97 1.21
C LYS A 11 -1.28 -0.50 1.38
N SER A 12 -2.10 0.28 2.07
CA SER A 12 -1.82 1.69 2.36
C SER A 12 -0.65 1.87 3.32
N LEU A 13 -0.58 1.06 4.37
CA LEU A 13 0.54 1.08 5.34
C LEU A 13 1.88 0.79 4.67
N LEU A 14 1.94 -0.17 3.74
CA LEU A 14 3.16 -0.43 2.98
C LEU A 14 3.55 0.78 2.11
N ALA A 15 2.58 1.45 1.50
CA ALA A 15 2.83 2.65 0.71
C ALA A 15 3.40 3.80 1.56
N GLU A 16 2.90 3.98 2.79
CA GLU A 16 3.41 4.95 3.77
C GLU A 16 4.82 4.62 4.26
N GLN A 17 5.17 3.33 4.34
CA GLN A 17 6.53 2.90 4.68
C GLN A 17 7.52 3.12 3.55
N ILE A 18 7.09 2.99 2.29
CA ILE A 18 7.94 3.24 1.11
C ILE A 18 8.35 4.71 1.04
N GLY A 19 7.43 5.63 1.34
CA GLY A 19 7.71 7.05 1.18
C GLY A 19 6.61 7.98 1.64
N THR A 20 6.73 9.25 1.26
CA THR A 20 5.73 10.27 1.65
C THR A 20 4.53 10.16 0.72
N VAL A 21 3.40 9.70 1.24
CA VAL A 21 2.17 9.54 0.45
C VAL A 21 1.57 10.91 0.14
N ILE A 22 1.27 11.15 -1.13
CA ILE A 22 0.59 12.35 -1.61
C ILE A 22 -0.59 11.95 -2.47
N PRO A 23 -1.73 12.67 -2.38
CA PRO A 23 -2.83 12.41 -3.30
C PRO A 23 -2.49 12.93 -4.70
N LEU A 24 -2.96 12.22 -5.72
CA LEU A 24 -2.67 12.56 -7.12
C LEU A 24 -3.08 14.00 -7.49
N HIS A 25 -4.20 14.49 -6.96
CA HIS A 25 -4.70 15.84 -7.24
C HIS A 25 -3.82 16.96 -6.65
N ALA A 26 -2.95 16.66 -5.70
CA ALA A 26 -2.01 17.62 -5.14
C ALA A 26 -0.80 17.86 -6.06
N LEU A 27 -0.55 16.96 -7.02
CA LEU A 27 0.54 17.08 -7.98
C LEU A 27 0.15 18.01 -9.13
N VAL A 28 0.96 19.05 -9.32
CA VAL A 28 0.82 19.98 -10.45
C VAL A 28 2.03 19.88 -11.34
N LYS A 29 1.78 19.58 -12.60
CA LYS A 29 2.79 19.63 -13.64
C LYS A 29 3.21 21.08 -13.92
N ARG A 30 4.50 21.38 -13.82
CA ARG A 30 5.10 22.65 -14.25
C ARG A 30 6.12 22.38 -15.36
N ARG A 31 6.10 23.22 -16.40
CA ARG A 31 7.17 23.23 -17.41
C ARG A 31 8.41 23.85 -16.77
N SER A 32 9.52 23.12 -16.76
CA SER A 32 10.78 23.67 -16.25
C SER A 32 11.26 24.80 -17.16
N THR A 33 11.51 25.98 -16.59
CA THR A 33 12.14 27.13 -17.27
C THR A 33 13.50 27.52 -16.67
N ALA A 34 13.99 26.79 -15.67
CA ALA A 34 15.25 27.08 -15.00
C ALA A 34 15.90 25.83 -14.41
N SER A 35 17.24 25.80 -14.43
CA SER A 35 18.09 24.77 -13.84
C SER A 35 17.76 24.59 -12.36
N LEU A 36 17.31 23.38 -12.00
CA LEU A 36 17.01 23.00 -10.63
C LEU A 36 18.29 23.12 -9.78
N SER A 37 18.24 23.96 -8.75
CA SER A 37 19.28 24.00 -7.73
C SER A 37 19.30 22.68 -6.97
N ASP A 38 20.49 22.08 -6.97
CA ASP A 38 20.87 20.79 -6.41
C ASP A 38 20.64 20.74 -4.88
N THR A 39 19.39 20.61 -4.42
CA THR A 39 19.13 20.28 -3.01
C THR A 39 19.29 18.78 -2.84
N LYS A 40 20.55 18.33 -2.78
CA LYS A 40 20.98 16.99 -2.35
C LYS A 40 20.64 16.76 -0.87
N GLY A 41 19.36 16.63 -0.58
CA GLY A 41 18.87 16.00 0.64
C GLY A 41 18.27 14.66 0.25
N VAL A 42 18.67 13.57 0.90
CA VAL A 42 18.04 12.26 0.76
C VAL A 42 16.58 12.36 1.22
N CYS A 43 15.69 12.80 0.34
CA CYS A 43 14.26 12.80 0.59
C CYS A 43 13.75 11.40 0.30
N LYS A 44 12.98 10.84 1.23
CA LYS A 44 12.17 9.65 0.96
C LYS A 44 11.40 9.86 -0.35
N PRO A 45 11.20 8.80 -1.16
CA PRO A 45 10.47 8.93 -2.41
C PRO A 45 9.05 9.42 -2.14
N LEU A 46 8.48 10.12 -3.11
CA LEU A 46 7.08 10.53 -3.06
C LEU A 46 6.22 9.38 -3.57
N VAL A 47 5.19 9.01 -2.82
CA VAL A 47 4.30 7.91 -3.20
C VAL A 47 2.94 8.48 -3.59
N VAL A 48 2.55 8.29 -4.84
CA VAL A 48 1.19 8.56 -5.30
C VAL A 48 0.38 7.29 -5.11
N TYR A 49 -0.49 7.28 -4.12
CA TYR A 49 -1.35 6.15 -3.82
C TYR A 49 -2.73 6.36 -4.46
N VAL A 50 -3.17 5.39 -5.25
CA VAL A 50 -4.50 5.36 -5.88
C VAL A 50 -5.19 4.07 -5.46
N ASP A 51 -6.33 4.21 -4.78
CA ASP A 51 -7.15 3.07 -4.38
C ASP A 51 -8.10 2.65 -5.52
N ASP A 52 -8.57 1.40 -5.46
CA ASP A 52 -9.42 0.76 -6.48
C ASP A 52 -10.70 1.57 -6.71
N ALA A 53 -11.29 2.07 -5.63
CA ALA A 53 -12.50 2.89 -5.65
C ALA A 53 -12.32 4.20 -6.45
N ASP A 54 -11.11 4.74 -6.48
CA ASP A 54 -10.80 6.01 -7.13
C ASP A 54 -10.30 5.84 -8.57
N HIS A 55 -10.08 4.59 -9.03
CA HIS A 55 -9.47 4.32 -10.32
C HIS A 55 -10.24 4.96 -11.49
N ALA A 56 -11.57 4.86 -11.52
CA ALA A 56 -12.37 5.36 -12.64
C ALA A 56 -12.18 6.88 -12.85
N VAL A 57 -12.07 7.64 -11.77
CA VAL A 57 -11.93 9.10 -11.79
C VAL A 57 -10.47 9.52 -12.02
N GLN A 58 -9.52 8.78 -11.45
CA GLN A 58 -8.11 9.18 -11.42
C GLN A 58 -7.26 8.56 -12.53
N SER A 59 -7.77 7.55 -13.25
CA SER A 59 -7.03 6.82 -14.30
C SER A 59 -6.43 7.72 -15.37
N GLN A 60 -7.17 8.71 -15.87
CA GLN A 60 -6.67 9.64 -16.89
C GLN A 60 -5.54 10.53 -16.36
N ASN A 61 -5.68 11.05 -15.14
CA ASN A 61 -4.66 11.87 -14.49
C ASN A 61 -3.41 11.04 -14.19
N LEU A 62 -3.59 9.78 -13.80
CA LEU A 62 -2.50 8.85 -13.54
C LEU A 62 -1.75 8.50 -14.83
N ILE A 63 -2.47 8.23 -15.93
CA ILE A 63 -1.84 7.99 -17.24
C ILE A 63 -1.09 9.24 -17.70
N ALA A 64 -1.67 10.44 -17.56
CA ALA A 64 -0.99 11.68 -17.91
C ALA A 64 0.30 11.91 -17.09
N LEU A 65 0.26 11.59 -15.79
CA LEU A 65 1.43 11.61 -14.90
C LEU A 65 2.48 10.59 -15.38
N LEU A 66 2.06 9.40 -15.79
CA LEU A 66 2.94 8.34 -16.28
C LEU A 66 3.44 8.56 -17.72
N ASP A 67 2.79 9.41 -18.52
CA ASP A 67 3.18 9.70 -19.91
C ASP A 67 4.06 10.95 -20.07
N ALA A 68 4.13 11.77 -19.03
CA ALA A 68 5.03 12.92 -18.96
C ALA A 68 6.48 12.53 -19.33
N LYS A 69 7.11 13.24 -20.26
CA LYS A 69 8.48 12.91 -20.68
C LYS A 69 9.43 13.16 -19.51
N ALA A 70 10.27 12.16 -19.21
CA ALA A 70 11.11 12.14 -18.02
C ALA A 70 12.08 13.34 -17.89
N GLU A 71 12.42 14.01 -18.99
CA GLU A 71 13.51 14.99 -19.01
C GLU A 71 13.09 16.46 -18.84
N ALA A 72 11.80 16.80 -18.83
CA ALA A 72 11.37 18.22 -18.81
C ALA A 72 10.25 18.55 -17.80
N ASP A 73 9.66 17.54 -17.16
CA ASP A 73 8.45 17.70 -16.37
C ASP A 73 8.77 17.69 -14.86
N VAL A 74 8.71 18.87 -14.24
CA VAL A 74 8.86 19.06 -12.80
C VAL A 74 7.48 19.15 -12.18
N TYR A 75 7.27 18.45 -11.07
CA TYR A 75 6.02 18.50 -10.32
C TYR A 75 6.17 19.38 -9.10
N THR A 76 5.08 20.02 -8.69
CA THR A 76 5.03 20.70 -7.39
C THR A 76 3.90 20.18 -6.55
N ASP A 77 4.19 19.90 -5.28
CA ASP A 77 3.19 19.61 -4.26
C ASP A 77 2.47 20.91 -3.84
N ARG A 78 1.15 20.93 -4.00
CA ARG A 78 0.28 22.04 -3.56
C ARG A 78 0.01 22.06 -2.06
N LEU A 79 0.15 20.94 -1.35
CA LEU A 79 -0.36 20.79 0.01
C LEU A 79 0.64 21.22 1.08
N VAL A 80 1.91 20.83 0.96
CA VAL A 80 2.81 20.91 2.13
C VAL A 80 3.99 21.85 1.91
N THR A 81 4.51 22.02 0.69
CA THR A 81 5.81 22.75 0.57
C THR A 81 6.12 23.50 -0.73
N TYR A 82 5.27 23.47 -1.77
CA TYR A 82 5.63 23.97 -3.12
C TYR A 82 6.99 23.45 -3.61
N ARG A 83 7.44 22.32 -3.08
CA ARG A 83 8.72 21.71 -3.45
C ARG A 83 8.64 21.22 -4.87
N THR A 84 9.68 21.50 -5.64
CA THR A 84 9.89 20.89 -6.96
C THR A 84 10.32 19.44 -6.78
N ILE A 85 9.56 18.55 -7.37
CA ILE A 85 9.73 17.10 -7.29
C ILE A 85 10.04 16.62 -8.70
N GLU A 86 11.18 15.96 -8.83
CA GLU A 86 11.52 15.25 -10.05
C GLU A 86 10.65 14.01 -10.20
N ARG A 87 10.22 13.74 -11.43
CA ARG A 87 9.42 12.54 -11.72
C ARG A 87 10.14 11.24 -11.35
N SER A 88 11.47 11.20 -11.48
CA SER A 88 12.32 10.07 -11.09
C SER A 88 12.13 9.65 -9.63
N ASN A 89 11.70 10.57 -8.76
CA ASN A 89 11.48 10.34 -7.34
C ASN A 89 10.01 10.04 -6.98
N ILE A 90 9.12 9.86 -7.97
CA ILE A 90 7.70 9.56 -7.77
C ILE A 90 7.43 8.08 -8.02
N ILE A 91 6.93 7.40 -6.99
CA ILE A 91 6.45 6.01 -7.07
C ILE A 91 4.92 6.05 -7.11
N CYS A 92 4.34 5.57 -8.20
CA CYS A 92 2.89 5.39 -8.29
C CYS A 92 2.51 3.99 -7.80
N VAL A 93 1.59 3.91 -6.84
CA VAL A 93 1.05 2.67 -6.28
C VAL A 93 -0.44 2.62 -6.59
N LEU A 94 -0.85 1.63 -7.37
CA LEU A 94 -2.25 1.27 -7.57
C LEU A 94 -2.61 0.16 -6.58
N ALA A 95 -3.44 0.44 -5.59
CA ALA A 95 -3.99 -0.58 -4.71
C ALA A 95 -5.28 -1.12 -5.31
N THR A 96 -5.39 -2.44 -5.40
CA THR A 96 -6.51 -3.10 -6.04
C THR A 96 -6.96 -4.34 -5.27
N THR A 97 -8.27 -4.56 -5.28
CA THR A 97 -8.91 -5.79 -4.80
C THR A 97 -9.29 -6.73 -5.94
N GLN A 98 -8.94 -6.37 -7.17
CA GLN A 98 -9.12 -7.24 -8.33
C GLN A 98 -8.03 -8.32 -8.37
N CYS A 99 -8.33 -9.42 -9.06
CA CYS A 99 -7.40 -10.53 -9.26
C CYS A 99 -7.01 -11.30 -7.98
N ILE A 100 -7.81 -11.21 -6.90
CA ILE A 100 -7.49 -11.88 -5.62
C ILE A 100 -7.42 -13.40 -5.78
N GLU A 101 -8.26 -13.98 -6.63
CA GLU A 101 -8.37 -15.43 -6.83
C GLU A 101 -7.08 -16.05 -7.39
N ASP A 102 -6.31 -15.28 -8.16
CA ASP A 102 -5.09 -15.76 -8.83
C ASP A 102 -3.81 -15.46 -8.04
N ILE A 103 -3.91 -14.65 -6.97
CA ILE A 103 -2.77 -14.33 -6.09
C ILE A 103 -2.11 -15.58 -5.48
N PRO A 104 -2.86 -16.57 -4.94
CA PRO A 104 -2.24 -17.77 -4.38
C PRO A 104 -1.41 -18.55 -5.42
N GLY A 105 -1.92 -18.66 -6.64
CA GLY A 105 -1.21 -19.27 -7.76
C GLY A 105 0.07 -18.52 -8.10
N TYR A 106 -0.01 -17.20 -8.18
CA TYR A 106 1.12 -16.31 -8.42
C TYR A 106 2.21 -16.41 -7.35
N VAL A 107 1.84 -16.35 -6.08
CA VAL A 107 2.79 -16.40 -4.94
C VAL A 107 3.48 -17.74 -4.90
N HIS A 108 2.73 -18.83 -5.07
CA HIS A 108 3.31 -20.17 -5.08
C HIS A 108 4.26 -20.39 -6.27
N GLU A 109 3.96 -19.83 -7.45
CA GLU A 109 4.88 -19.87 -8.59
C GLU A 109 6.12 -19.00 -8.38
N SER A 110 5.96 -17.84 -7.74
CA SER A 110 7.05 -16.90 -7.44
C SER A 110 8.03 -17.48 -6.42
N LEU A 111 7.54 -18.11 -5.35
CA LEU A 111 8.36 -18.74 -4.30
C LEU A 111 9.18 -19.91 -4.85
N LYS A 112 8.61 -20.72 -5.75
CA LYS A 112 9.33 -21.82 -6.41
C LYS A 112 10.48 -21.36 -7.30
N ARG A 113 10.50 -20.09 -7.70
CA ARG A 113 11.53 -19.53 -8.58
C ARG A 113 12.69 -18.87 -7.85
N GLU A 114 12.55 -18.48 -6.58
CA GLU A 114 13.72 -18.01 -5.82
C GLU A 114 14.83 -19.08 -5.76
N ASP A 115 14.45 -20.36 -5.87
CA ASP A 115 15.39 -21.50 -5.97
C ASP A 115 15.99 -21.72 -7.37
N LEU A 116 15.48 -21.05 -8.42
CA LEU A 116 15.85 -21.29 -9.82
C LEU A 116 16.21 -19.97 -10.53
N SER A 117 17.51 -19.66 -10.52
CA SER A 117 18.19 -18.59 -11.26
C SER A 117 17.53 -18.21 -12.60
N GLY A 118 17.01 -16.98 -12.66
CA GLY A 118 17.14 -16.01 -13.76
C GLY A 118 16.79 -16.46 -15.18
N ALA A 119 15.64 -15.97 -15.67
CA ALA A 119 15.23 -15.75 -17.08
C ALA A 119 13.92 -16.44 -17.53
N ALA A 120 13.24 -17.21 -16.67
CA ALA A 120 11.90 -17.66 -16.98
C ALA A 120 10.92 -16.48 -16.83
N VAL A 121 10.25 -16.10 -17.93
CA VAL A 121 9.12 -15.15 -17.91
C VAL A 121 8.13 -15.63 -16.85
N ASP A 122 7.85 -14.76 -15.89
CA ASP A 122 6.97 -15.05 -14.78
C ASP A 122 5.53 -15.20 -15.28
N ARG A 123 5.11 -16.45 -15.54
CA ARG A 123 3.78 -16.76 -16.11
C ARG A 123 2.66 -16.19 -15.24
N GLY A 124 2.72 -16.38 -13.92
CA GLY A 124 1.77 -15.78 -13.00
C GLY A 124 1.78 -14.24 -13.03
N ALA A 125 2.93 -13.59 -13.16
CA ALA A 125 2.95 -12.12 -13.33
C ALA A 125 2.35 -11.69 -14.67
N VAL A 126 2.56 -12.46 -15.74
CA VAL A 126 1.95 -12.19 -17.05
C VAL A 126 0.44 -12.33 -16.97
N GLU A 127 -0.06 -13.39 -16.34
CA GLU A 127 -1.50 -13.62 -16.15
C GLU A 127 -2.16 -12.53 -15.32
N LEU A 128 -1.57 -12.18 -14.18
CA LEU A 128 -2.04 -11.05 -13.37
C LEU A 128 -2.01 -9.73 -14.15
N LYS A 129 -0.97 -9.46 -14.95
CA LYS A 129 -0.93 -8.27 -15.81
C LYS A 129 -2.01 -8.27 -16.87
N VAL A 130 -2.33 -9.43 -17.46
CA VAL A 130 -3.40 -9.57 -18.44
C VAL A 130 -4.75 -9.25 -17.80
N GLN A 131 -5.01 -9.78 -16.61
CA GLN A 131 -6.25 -9.47 -15.89
C GLN A 131 -6.34 -7.99 -15.48
N LEU A 132 -5.25 -7.42 -14.95
CA LEU A 132 -5.18 -5.99 -14.67
C LEU A 132 -5.40 -5.14 -15.93
N ALA A 133 -4.97 -5.63 -17.11
CA ALA A 133 -5.25 -4.97 -18.38
C ALA A 133 -6.72 -5.04 -18.80
N MET A 134 -7.45 -6.10 -18.42
CA MET A 134 -8.90 -6.19 -18.65
C MET A 134 -9.66 -5.20 -17.78
N VAL A 135 -9.26 -5.04 -16.51
CA VAL A 135 -9.93 -4.14 -15.55
C VAL A 135 -9.56 -2.67 -15.82
N TYR A 136 -8.27 -2.37 -15.91
CA TYR A 136 -7.75 -1.00 -15.91
C TYR A 136 -7.30 -0.50 -17.28
N GLY A 137 -7.44 -1.35 -18.31
CA GLY A 137 -6.97 -1.08 -19.66
C GLY A 137 -5.48 -1.37 -19.86
N THR A 138 -5.15 -1.71 -21.11
CA THR A 138 -3.77 -2.03 -21.53
C THR A 138 -2.79 -0.88 -21.33
N SER A 139 -3.28 0.37 -21.41
CA SER A 139 -2.49 1.57 -21.17
C SER A 139 -1.91 1.60 -19.75
N LEU A 140 -2.74 1.38 -18.72
CA LEU A 140 -2.24 1.39 -17.34
C LEU A 140 -1.42 0.14 -17.04
N ALA A 141 -1.92 -1.04 -17.43
CA ALA A 141 -1.27 -2.32 -17.16
C ALA A 141 0.16 -2.40 -17.72
N ARG A 142 0.42 -1.84 -18.91
CA ARG A 142 1.76 -1.78 -19.50
C ARG A 142 2.76 -0.97 -18.66
N ARG A 143 2.29 0.00 -17.87
CA ARG A 143 3.11 0.88 -17.01
C ARG A 143 3.30 0.30 -15.61
N ILE A 144 2.72 -0.86 -15.31
CA ILE A 144 2.94 -1.58 -14.06
C ILE A 144 4.27 -2.34 -14.15
N HIS A 145 5.29 -1.77 -13.54
CA HIS A 145 6.63 -2.36 -13.48
C HIS A 145 6.67 -3.59 -12.55
N CYS A 146 6.00 -3.51 -11.41
CA CYS A 146 6.02 -4.52 -10.35
C CYS A 146 4.62 -4.71 -9.77
N ILE A 147 4.27 -5.98 -9.52
CA ILE A 147 3.07 -6.41 -8.80
C ILE A 147 3.54 -6.90 -7.43
N VAL A 148 2.92 -6.38 -6.37
CA VAL A 148 3.16 -6.80 -4.99
C VAL A 148 1.90 -7.50 -4.50
N PRO A 149 1.92 -8.84 -4.36
CA PRO A 149 0.77 -9.59 -3.90
C PRO A 149 0.59 -9.47 -2.39
N PHE A 150 -0.65 -9.25 -1.97
CA PHE A 150 -1.11 -9.35 -0.60
C PHE A 150 -2.02 -10.56 -0.50
N THR A 151 -1.51 -11.62 0.12
CA THR A 151 -2.29 -12.82 0.40
C THR A 151 -3.24 -12.58 1.56
N SER A 152 -4.34 -13.32 1.59
CA SER A 152 -5.17 -13.42 2.78
C SER A 152 -4.34 -13.92 3.97
N PHE A 153 -4.64 -13.41 5.16
CA PHE A 153 -4.00 -13.90 6.39
C PHE A 153 -4.22 -15.40 6.56
N SER A 154 -3.15 -16.11 6.90
CA SER A 154 -3.23 -17.49 7.39
C SER A 154 -4.05 -17.56 8.68
N GLU A 155 -4.45 -18.76 9.08
CA GLU A 155 -5.19 -18.95 10.34
C GLU A 155 -4.45 -18.41 11.55
N THR A 156 -3.18 -18.75 11.70
CA THR A 156 -2.31 -18.25 12.78
C THR A 156 -2.18 -16.73 12.75
N GLU A 157 -2.02 -16.13 11.57
CA GLU A 157 -1.97 -14.67 11.45
C GLU A 157 -3.30 -14.01 11.82
N ARG A 158 -4.45 -14.60 11.43
CA ARG A 158 -5.77 -14.10 11.82
C ARG A 158 -5.95 -14.14 13.34
N GLU A 159 -5.56 -15.23 13.99
CA GLU A 159 -5.60 -15.37 15.45
C GLU A 159 -4.71 -14.31 16.12
N LEU A 160 -3.50 -14.12 15.61
CA LEU A 160 -2.58 -13.10 16.14
C LEU A 160 -3.14 -11.68 15.97
N MET A 161 -3.71 -11.37 14.81
CA MET A 161 -4.33 -10.07 14.54
C MET A 161 -5.55 -9.83 15.43
N ALA A 162 -6.39 -10.85 15.63
CA ALA A 162 -7.53 -10.79 16.54
C ALA A 162 -7.05 -10.56 17.99
N HIS A 163 -6.03 -11.30 18.43
CA HIS A 163 -5.44 -11.13 19.75
C HIS A 163 -4.85 -9.72 19.94
N LYS A 164 -4.07 -9.23 18.98
CA LYS A 164 -3.51 -7.86 19.01
C LYS A 164 -4.60 -6.80 19.07
N PHE A 165 -5.67 -6.97 18.29
CA PHE A 165 -6.82 -6.07 18.28
C PHE A 165 -7.53 -6.05 19.64
N LEU A 166 -7.85 -7.22 20.19
CA LEU A 166 -8.49 -7.36 21.51
C LEU A 166 -7.66 -6.72 22.61
N ARG A 167 -6.34 -6.95 22.60
CA ARG A 167 -5.42 -6.36 23.57
C ARG A 167 -5.36 -4.84 23.47
N SER A 168 -5.21 -4.29 22.26
CA SER A 168 -5.20 -2.83 22.07
C SER A 168 -6.53 -2.19 22.50
N THR A 169 -7.64 -2.89 22.27
CA THR A 169 -8.97 -2.45 22.66
C THR A 169 -9.12 -2.48 24.19
N ALA A 170 -8.67 -3.55 24.85
CA ALA A 170 -8.65 -3.65 26.30
C ALA A 170 -7.80 -2.55 26.95
N ASP A 171 -6.61 -2.28 26.40
CA ASP A 171 -5.73 -1.20 26.86
C ASP A 171 -6.40 0.17 26.69
N ALA A 172 -7.03 0.43 25.54
CA ALA A 172 -7.78 1.66 25.30
C ALA A 172 -8.97 1.82 26.26
N PHE A 173 -9.69 0.73 26.58
CA PHE A 173 -10.76 0.74 27.59
C PHE A 173 -10.21 1.02 28.99
N ALA A 174 -9.07 0.45 29.36
CA ALA A 174 -8.43 0.70 30.64
C ALA A 174 -7.98 2.17 30.78
N GLN A 175 -7.38 2.74 29.73
CA GLN A 175 -6.98 4.15 29.68
C GLN A 175 -8.18 5.10 29.69
N SER A 176 -9.25 4.80 28.94
CA SER A 176 -10.50 5.56 28.96
C SER A 176 -11.18 5.53 30.33
N ARG A 177 -11.13 4.39 31.05
CA ARG A 177 -11.61 4.28 32.43
C ARG A 177 -10.74 5.08 33.42
N ALA A 178 -9.42 5.06 33.26
CA ALA A 178 -8.52 5.88 34.07
C ALA A 178 -8.85 7.38 33.94
N ASN A 179 -9.18 7.83 32.72
CA ASN A 179 -9.61 9.20 32.45
C ASN A 179 -11.05 9.51 32.90
N ARG A 180 -11.92 8.50 33.10
CA ARG A 180 -13.31 8.66 33.59
C ARG A 180 -13.46 8.58 35.12
N LYS A 181 -12.41 8.26 35.87
CA LYS A 181 -12.47 8.13 37.34
C LYS A 181 -12.84 9.43 38.08
N ASP A 182 -12.94 10.56 37.40
CA ASP A 182 -13.47 11.79 37.99
C ASP A 182 -15.00 11.84 38.11
N ASN A 183 -15.78 10.94 37.49
CA ASN A 183 -17.24 10.91 37.67
C ASN A 183 -17.87 9.51 37.57
N MET A 184 -18.20 8.96 38.75
CA MET A 184 -19.19 7.93 39.09
C MET A 184 -19.11 6.49 38.53
N THR A 185 -19.35 5.58 39.48
CA THR A 185 -19.65 4.14 39.44
C THR A 185 -20.32 3.64 38.15
N SER A 186 -19.59 2.83 37.38
CA SER A 186 -20.12 2.06 36.24
C SER A 186 -19.74 0.58 36.36
N PRO A 187 -20.58 -0.34 35.84
CA PRO A 187 -20.42 -1.79 36.02
C PRO A 187 -19.12 -2.35 35.43
N ARG A 188 -18.52 -3.29 36.17
CA ARG A 188 -17.26 -3.96 35.90
C ARG A 188 -17.48 -5.10 34.90
N ILE A 189 -17.37 -4.80 33.61
CA ILE A 189 -17.17 -5.83 32.58
C ILE A 189 -15.67 -6.15 32.55
N GLU A 190 -15.31 -7.37 32.91
CA GLU A 190 -13.97 -7.96 32.72
C GLU A 190 -13.98 -8.71 31.39
N LEU A 191 -13.15 -8.25 30.44
CA LEU A 191 -12.84 -9.02 29.26
C LEU A 191 -11.74 -10.01 29.64
N VAL A 192 -12.12 -11.25 29.92
CA VAL A 192 -11.18 -12.35 30.13
C VAL A 192 -10.82 -12.90 28.75
N ILE A 193 -9.57 -12.73 28.33
CA ILE A 193 -9.04 -13.39 27.14
C ILE A 193 -8.62 -14.80 27.58
N GLU A 194 -9.53 -15.75 27.45
CA GLU A 194 -9.19 -17.16 27.65
C GLU A 194 -8.22 -17.61 26.53
N ASN A 195 -7.16 -18.36 26.88
CA ASN A 195 -6.13 -18.93 25.98
C ASN A 195 -4.91 -18.08 25.55
N GLU A 196 -4.44 -17.13 26.37
CA GLU A 196 -3.19 -16.38 26.09
C GLU A 196 -1.94 -17.30 25.94
N GLU A 197 -1.88 -18.40 26.68
CA GLU A 197 -0.77 -19.38 26.60
C GLU A 197 -0.77 -20.21 25.30
N HIS A 198 -1.93 -20.50 24.73
CA HIS A 198 -2.05 -21.40 23.58
C HIS A 198 -1.58 -20.70 22.29
N VAL A 199 -1.94 -19.42 22.12
CA VAL A 199 -1.48 -18.58 21.01
C VAL A 199 0.03 -18.38 21.07
N SER A 200 0.59 -18.17 22.27
CA SER A 200 2.02 -17.95 22.47
C SER A 200 2.87 -19.19 22.17
N ARG A 201 2.35 -20.40 22.41
CA ARG A 201 3.05 -21.67 22.12
C ARG A 201 3.04 -22.08 20.63
N HIS A 202 2.07 -21.64 19.85
CA HIS A 202 2.05 -21.89 18.39
C HIS A 202 2.97 -20.96 17.57
N ILE A 203 3.57 -19.96 18.22
CA ILE A 203 4.43 -18.94 17.59
C ILE A 203 5.94 -19.23 17.83
N ALA A 204 6.28 -20.10 18.78
CA ALA A 204 7.67 -20.41 19.16
C ALA A 204 8.30 -21.52 18.29
#